data_AF-A0A6G9D2W9-F1
#
_entry.id   AF-A0A6G9D2W9-F1
#
_cell.length_a   1.000
_cell.length_b   1.000
_cell.length_c   1.000
_cell.angle_alpha   90.00
_cell.angle_beta   90.00
_cell.angle_gamma   90.00
#
_symmetry.space_group_name_H-M   'P 1'
#
loop_
_entity.id
_entity.type
_entity.pdbx_description
1 polymer ?
#
loop_
_entity_poly.entity_id
_entity_poly.type
_entity_poly.pdbx_seq_one_letter_code
_entity_poly.pdbx_strand_id
1 'polypeptide(L)'
;MAVSVLAPAAVASAAVTVPFQINPAPFGNPNGSFDAPPVHCVAVVGEQPGTVTITGAKDERWGCMLSTEARWMNLSTGASGTGRLSGDNQGTPGEATLQTGAGQVAVAILPAAGPVTPGFATFFVP
;
A
#
# COMPACT_ATOMS: atom_id res chain seq x y z
N MET A 1 -18.37 -31.53 33.44
CA MET A 1 -19.09 -30.53 32.63
C MET A 1 -18.04 -29.80 31.79
N ALA A 2 -18.10 -29.92 30.46
CA ALA A 2 -17.21 -29.20 29.56
C ALA A 2 -17.96 -27.97 29.03
N VAL A 3 -17.40 -26.78 29.25
CA VAL A 3 -17.94 -25.52 28.72
C VAL A 3 -17.25 -25.28 27.38
N SER A 4 -18.02 -25.38 26.30
CA SER A 4 -17.58 -24.97 24.97
C SER A 4 -17.71 -23.46 24.87
N VAL A 5 -16.58 -22.74 24.85
CA VAL A 5 -16.57 -21.30 24.60
C VAL A 5 -16.56 -21.09 23.08
N LEU A 6 -17.64 -20.52 22.55
CA LEU A 6 -17.68 -20.08 21.16
C LEU A 6 -16.71 -18.89 21.00
N ALA A 7 -15.67 -19.07 20.19
CA ALA A 7 -14.83 -17.97 19.76
C ALA A 7 -15.71 -16.93 19.04
N PRO A 8 -15.50 -15.61 19.25
CA PRO A 8 -16.23 -14.60 18.52
C PRO A 8 -16.00 -14.81 17.02
N ALA A 9 -17.08 -14.77 16.23
CA ALA A 9 -16.96 -14.76 14.78
C ALA A 9 -16.15 -13.53 14.36
N ALA A 10 -15.00 -13.75 13.72
CA ALA A 10 -14.24 -12.68 13.11
C ALA A 10 -15.15 -11.99 12.09
N VAL A 11 -15.41 -10.70 12.30
CA VAL A 11 -16.13 -9.90 11.30
C VAL A 11 -15.23 -9.83 10.06
N ALA A 12 -15.64 -10.50 8.99
CA ALA A 12 -14.99 -10.34 7.70
C ALA A 12 -15.25 -8.91 7.24
N SER A 13 -14.27 -8.02 7.45
CA SER A 13 -14.32 -6.67 6.91
C SER A 13 -13.95 -6.77 5.44
N ALA A 14 -14.78 -6.24 4.56
CA ALA A 14 -14.47 -6.22 3.14
C ALA A 14 -13.17 -5.43 2.94
N ALA A 15 -12.28 -5.93 2.08
CA ALA A 15 -11.07 -5.20 1.74
C ALA A 15 -11.44 -3.82 1.18
N VAL A 16 -10.82 -2.78 1.71
CA VAL A 16 -11.04 -1.40 1.28
C VAL A 16 -9.81 -0.92 0.54
N THR A 17 -10.02 -0.42 -0.67
CA THR A 17 -8.98 0.26 -1.45
C THR A 17 -8.97 1.74 -1.08
N VAL A 18 -7.85 2.21 -0.54
CA VAL A 18 -7.61 3.61 -0.20
C VAL A 18 -6.63 4.20 -1.23
N PRO A 19 -7.02 5.26 -1.97
CA PRO A 19 -6.11 5.93 -2.89
C PRO A 19 -5.03 6.70 -2.12
N PHE A 20 -3.84 6.77 -2.69
CA PHE A 20 -2.79 7.63 -2.15
C PHE A 20 -3.20 9.11 -2.21
N GLN A 21 -2.96 9.86 -1.14
CA GLN A 21 -3.16 11.31 -1.16
C GLN A 21 -2.20 12.01 -2.13
N ILE A 22 -0.98 11.50 -2.24
CA ILE A 22 0.01 11.94 -3.21
C ILE A 22 0.59 10.70 -3.87
N ASN A 23 0.36 10.53 -5.16
CA ASN A 23 1.04 9.48 -5.91
C ASN A 23 2.49 9.89 -6.20
N PRO A 24 3.42 8.92 -6.30
CA PRO A 24 4.72 9.19 -6.90
C PRO A 24 4.53 9.79 -8.30
N ALA A 25 5.39 10.74 -8.69
CA ALA A 25 5.22 11.43 -9.97
C ALA A 25 6.56 11.55 -10.71
N PRO A 26 6.68 11.00 -11.94
CA PRO A 26 7.86 11.18 -12.77
C PRO A 26 8.08 12.66 -13.10
N PHE A 27 9.29 13.14 -12.86
CA PHE A 27 9.69 14.54 -12.98
C PHE A 27 8.75 15.51 -12.22
N GLY A 28 8.05 15.02 -11.19
CA GLY A 28 7.04 15.79 -10.46
C GLY A 28 5.75 16.08 -11.24
N ASN A 29 5.52 15.42 -12.39
CA ASN A 29 4.27 15.55 -13.15
C ASN A 29 3.32 14.38 -12.83
N PRO A 30 2.21 14.62 -12.09
CA PRO A 30 1.27 13.55 -11.72
C PRO A 30 0.59 12.87 -12.92
N ASN A 31 0.54 13.53 -14.08
CA ASN A 31 -0.01 12.97 -15.31
C ASN A 31 1.02 12.13 -16.09
N GLY A 32 2.24 12.01 -15.60
CA GLY A 32 3.36 11.37 -16.30
C GLY A 32 3.87 12.20 -17.47
N SER A 33 4.66 11.56 -18.32
CA SER A 33 5.30 12.13 -19.51
C SER A 33 5.36 11.06 -20.61
N PHE A 34 5.88 11.42 -21.79
CA PHE A 34 6.08 10.46 -22.86
C PHE A 34 7.03 9.31 -22.47
N ASP A 35 8.10 9.62 -21.72
CA ASP A 35 9.14 8.66 -21.35
C ASP A 35 8.81 7.87 -20.07
N ALA A 36 7.85 8.35 -19.27
CA ALA A 36 7.47 7.74 -18.00
C ALA A 36 5.96 7.92 -17.75
N PRO A 37 5.16 6.84 -17.72
CA PRO A 37 3.72 6.93 -17.51
C PRO A 37 3.37 7.44 -16.10
N PRO A 38 2.14 7.91 -15.87
CA PRO A 38 1.69 8.26 -14.53
C PRO A 38 1.70 7.02 -13.61
N VAL A 39 1.89 7.25 -12.32
CA VAL A 39 1.92 6.21 -11.29
C VAL A 39 0.68 6.35 -10.43
N HIS A 40 0.01 5.24 -10.17
CA HIS A 40 -1.20 5.23 -9.36
C HIS A 40 -1.13 4.11 -8.33
N CYS A 41 -0.71 4.47 -7.12
CA CYS A 41 -0.61 3.58 -5.97
C CYS A 41 -1.88 3.64 -5.12
N VAL A 42 -2.26 2.49 -4.59
CA VAL A 42 -3.35 2.31 -3.64
C VAL A 42 -2.89 1.45 -2.47
N ALA A 43 -3.56 1.62 -1.33
CA ALA A 43 -3.44 0.76 -0.17
C ALA A 43 -4.71 -0.10 -0.04
N VAL A 44 -4.58 -1.41 -0.04
CA VAL A 44 -5.67 -2.35 0.22
C VAL A 44 -5.58 -2.80 1.67
N VAL A 45 -6.58 -2.44 2.48
CA VAL A 45 -6.65 -2.74 3.91
C VAL A 45 -7.79 -3.70 4.20
N GLY A 46 -7.64 -4.54 5.22
CA GLY A 46 -8.72 -5.42 5.70
C GLY A 46 -8.76 -6.82 5.09
N GLU A 47 -7.93 -7.14 4.09
CA GLU A 47 -7.72 -8.52 3.60
C GLU A 47 -7.22 -9.44 4.72
N GLN A 48 -6.26 -8.96 5.51
CA GLN A 48 -5.76 -9.63 6.71
C GLN A 48 -5.63 -8.62 7.86
N PRO A 49 -6.04 -8.97 9.09
CA PRO A 49 -5.94 -8.07 10.24
C PRO A 49 -4.51 -7.59 10.48
N GLY A 50 -4.34 -6.31 10.78
CA GLY A 50 -3.04 -5.71 11.07
C GLY A 50 -2.09 -5.60 9.88
N THR A 51 -2.59 -5.78 8.66
CA THR A 51 -1.79 -5.69 7.44
C THR A 51 -2.37 -4.70 6.44
N VAL A 52 -1.50 -4.23 5.55
CA VAL A 52 -1.90 -3.48 4.36
C VAL A 52 -1.11 -3.96 3.16
N THR A 53 -1.76 -4.09 2.01
CA THR A 53 -1.08 -4.34 0.74
C THR A 53 -1.00 -3.04 -0.04
N ILE A 54 0.21 -2.61 -0.39
CA ILE A 54 0.43 -1.48 -1.30
C ILE A 54 0.55 -2.05 -2.71
N THR A 55 -0.27 -1.56 -3.63
CA THR A 55 -0.32 -2.05 -5.02
C THR A 55 -0.81 -0.95 -5.98
N GLY A 56 -1.06 -1.29 -7.24
CA GLY A 56 -1.68 -0.38 -8.22
C GLY A 56 -3.20 -0.45 -8.24
N ALA A 57 -3.86 0.64 -8.62
CA ALA A 57 -5.30 0.62 -8.88
C ALA A 57 -5.61 -0.28 -10.09
N LYS A 58 -6.43 -1.30 -9.92
CA LYS A 58 -6.73 -2.30 -10.97
C LYS A 58 -7.44 -1.72 -12.19
N ASP A 59 -8.24 -0.67 -11.99
CA ASP A 59 -9.02 -0.02 -13.05
C ASP A 59 -8.23 1.10 -13.77
N GLU A 60 -7.08 1.48 -13.23
CA GLU A 60 -6.20 2.46 -13.86
C GLU A 60 -5.18 1.73 -14.73
N ARG A 61 -4.92 2.26 -15.92
CA ARG A 61 -4.01 1.64 -16.91
C ARG A 61 -2.57 1.47 -16.38
N TRP A 62 -2.25 2.07 -15.25
CA TRP A 62 -0.94 2.12 -14.65
C TRP A 62 -1.04 1.86 -13.15
N GLY A 63 -0.11 1.08 -12.61
CA GLY A 63 -0.08 0.70 -11.21
C GLY A 63 1.01 1.40 -10.41
N CYS A 64 1.27 0.89 -9.21
CA CYS A 64 2.41 1.34 -8.40
C CYS A 64 3.74 0.84 -8.98
N MET A 65 4.82 1.56 -8.68
CA MET A 65 6.13 1.30 -9.27
C MET A 65 6.74 -0.03 -8.78
N LEU A 66 7.33 -0.79 -9.71
CA LEU A 66 8.12 -1.97 -9.40
C LEU A 66 9.42 -1.61 -8.69
N SER A 67 9.98 -2.58 -7.95
CA SER A 67 11.31 -2.51 -7.32
C SER A 67 11.52 -1.32 -6.38
N THR A 68 10.45 -0.72 -5.88
CA THR A 68 10.45 0.52 -5.09
C THR A 68 10.25 0.21 -3.60
N GLU A 69 10.83 1.02 -2.72
CA GLU A 69 10.69 0.84 -1.27
C GLU A 69 9.44 1.57 -0.75
N ALA A 70 8.63 0.87 0.03
CA ALA A 70 7.60 1.46 0.89
C ALA A 70 8.16 1.57 2.30
N ARG A 71 8.12 2.77 2.89
CA ARG A 71 8.36 2.98 4.32
C ARG A 71 7.05 3.24 5.01
N TRP A 72 6.86 2.69 6.19
CA TRP A 72 5.62 2.85 6.92
C TRP A 72 5.88 3.13 8.40
N MET A 73 4.92 3.81 9.02
CA MET A 73 4.85 4.05 10.45
C MET A 73 3.41 3.90 10.92
N ASN A 74 3.21 3.11 11.96
CA ASN A 74 1.97 3.07 12.72
C ASN A 74 2.00 4.23 13.72
N LEU A 75 1.22 5.27 13.45
CA LEU A 75 1.14 6.48 14.25
C LEU A 75 0.49 6.24 15.63
N SER A 76 -0.26 5.14 15.77
CA SER A 76 -0.90 4.77 17.03
C SER A 76 0.06 4.06 18.00
N THR A 77 1.06 3.34 17.50
CA THR A 77 1.98 2.53 18.33
C THR A 77 3.44 2.97 18.25
N GLY A 78 3.81 3.78 17.27
CA GLY A 78 5.19 4.15 16.95
C GLY A 78 5.98 3.06 16.21
N ALA A 79 5.37 1.90 15.93
CA ALA A 79 6.01 0.85 15.12
C ALA A 79 6.29 1.37 13.70
N SER A 80 7.40 0.96 13.10
CA SER A 80 7.76 1.36 11.74
C SER A 80 8.51 0.23 11.04
N GLY A 81 8.58 0.32 9.72
CA GLY A 81 9.27 -0.66 8.92
C GLY A 81 9.32 -0.29 7.45
N THR A 82 9.81 -1.23 6.67
CA THR A 82 9.94 -1.10 5.23
C THR A 82 9.40 -2.34 4.53
N GLY A 83 8.93 -2.19 3.30
CA GLY A 83 8.64 -3.28 2.37
C GLY A 83 9.10 -2.91 0.97
N ARG A 84 9.32 -3.91 0.12
CA ARG A 84 9.76 -3.67 -1.25
C ARG A 84 8.68 -4.15 -2.21
N LEU A 85 8.23 -3.24 -3.07
CA LEU A 85 7.27 -3.56 -4.12
C LEU A 85 7.93 -4.44 -5.16
N SER A 86 7.28 -5.55 -5.47
CA SER A 86 7.71 -6.50 -6.49
C SER A 86 6.52 -6.90 -7.36
N GLY A 87 6.79 -7.32 -8.58
CA GLY A 87 5.77 -7.78 -9.50
C GLY A 87 6.39 -8.71 -10.52
N ASP A 88 5.56 -9.30 -11.36
CA ASP A 88 6.00 -10.15 -12.46
C ASP A 88 6.12 -9.36 -13.77
N ASN A 89 6.75 -9.96 -14.77
CA ASN A 89 6.90 -9.36 -16.10
C ASN A 89 5.60 -9.38 -16.93
N GLN A 90 4.45 -9.72 -16.32
CA GLN A 90 3.17 -9.89 -17.00
C GLN A 90 2.30 -8.62 -16.95
N GLY A 91 2.88 -7.49 -16.51
CA GLY A 91 2.17 -6.21 -16.40
C GLY A 91 1.44 -6.04 -15.07
N THR A 92 1.72 -6.88 -14.06
CA THR A 92 1.17 -6.71 -12.72
C THR A 92 1.81 -5.49 -12.05
N PRO A 93 1.03 -4.61 -11.40
CA PRO A 93 1.57 -3.55 -10.57
C PRO A 93 2.57 -4.07 -9.55
N GLY A 94 3.53 -3.22 -9.15
CA GLY A 94 4.37 -3.54 -8.00
C GLY A 94 3.51 -3.66 -6.75
N GLU A 95 3.73 -4.72 -5.99
CA GLU A 95 2.97 -5.05 -4.79
C GLU A 95 3.87 -5.38 -3.60
N ALA A 96 3.45 -4.96 -2.41
CA ALA A 96 4.04 -5.37 -1.13
C ALA A 96 3.00 -5.40 -0.02
N THR A 97 2.91 -6.52 0.70
CA THR A 97 2.15 -6.63 1.95
C THR A 97 3.02 -6.24 3.14
N LEU A 98 2.53 -5.31 3.96
CA LEU A 98 3.21 -4.72 5.10
C LEU A 98 2.51 -5.16 6.39
N GLN A 99 3.30 -5.64 7.35
CA GLN A 99 2.83 -6.03 8.69
C GLN A 99 2.89 -4.80 9.61
N THR A 100 1.88 -3.94 9.52
CA THR A 100 1.88 -2.63 10.21
C THR A 100 1.28 -2.67 11.61
N GLY A 101 0.55 -3.74 11.92
CA GLY A 101 -0.37 -3.80 13.05
C GLY A 101 -1.61 -2.92 12.82
N ALA A 102 -2.61 -3.09 13.69
CA ALA A 102 -3.82 -2.28 13.68
C ALA A 102 -3.52 -0.84 14.14
N GLY A 103 -4.28 0.12 13.61
CA GLY A 103 -4.18 1.54 13.97
C GLY A 103 -4.05 2.47 12.77
N GLN A 104 -3.79 3.75 13.07
CA GLN A 104 -3.54 4.75 12.04
C GLN A 104 -2.13 4.56 11.47
N VAL A 105 -2.03 4.30 10.17
CA VAL A 105 -0.76 4.07 9.47
C VAL A 105 -0.51 5.19 8.48
N ALA A 106 0.75 5.60 8.38
CA ALA A 106 1.29 6.43 7.31
C ALA A 106 2.28 5.60 6.48
N VAL A 107 2.21 5.72 5.16
CA VAL A 107 3.10 5.05 4.20
C VAL A 107 3.66 6.07 3.24
N ALA A 108 4.95 5.97 2.95
CA ALA A 108 5.63 6.71 1.89
C ALA A 108 6.25 5.74 0.88
N ILE A 109 6.08 6.02 -0.40
CA ILE A 109 6.72 5.28 -1.49
C ILE A 109 7.93 6.09 -1.93
N LEU A 110 9.11 5.48 -1.80
CA LEU A 110 10.41 6.10 -2.07
C LEU A 110 11.01 5.48 -3.33
N PRO A 111 10.97 6.19 -4.48
CA PRO A 111 11.55 5.72 -5.73
C PRO A 111 13.01 5.34 -5.57
N ALA A 112 13.37 4.13 -6.02
CA ALA A 112 14.73 3.61 -5.88
C ALA A 112 15.72 4.28 -6.86
N ALA A 113 15.22 4.81 -7.97
CA ALA A 113 16.02 5.47 -9.00
C ALA A 113 15.15 6.42 -9.85
N GLY A 114 15.83 7.35 -10.53
CA GLY A 114 15.20 8.29 -11.47
C GLY A 114 14.59 9.53 -10.80
N PRO A 115 14.18 10.52 -11.60
CA PRO A 115 13.65 11.80 -11.13
C PRO A 115 12.17 11.66 -10.75
N VAL A 116 11.83 10.73 -9.87
CA VAL A 116 10.44 10.50 -9.43
C VAL A 116 10.26 11.07 -8.03
N THR A 117 9.22 11.87 -7.81
CA THR A 117 8.90 12.36 -6.47
C THR A 117 8.29 11.25 -5.61
N PRO A 118 8.51 11.24 -4.28
CA PRO A 118 7.86 10.30 -3.39
C PRO A 118 6.33 10.37 -3.43
N GLY A 119 5.70 9.24 -3.14
CA GLY A 119 4.25 9.16 -2.86
C GLY A 119 3.98 9.04 -1.36
N PHE A 120 2.76 9.34 -0.95
CA PHE A 120 2.34 9.31 0.45
C PHE A 120 0.86 8.93 0.61
N ALA A 121 0.58 8.13 1.63
CA ALA A 121 -0.77 7.82 2.06
C ALA A 121 -0.91 7.69 3.59
N THR A 122 -2.12 7.93 4.09
CA THR A 122 -2.51 7.60 5.47
C THR A 122 -3.86 6.93 5.50
N PHE A 123 -3.99 5.88 6.30
CA PHE A 123 -5.22 5.11 6.40
C PHE A 123 -5.28 4.36 7.73
N PHE A 124 -6.46 3.86 8.08
CA PHE A 124 -6.64 3.00 9.24
C PHE A 124 -6.54 1.53 8.83
N VAL A 125 -5.73 0.76 9.56
CA VAL A 125 -5.63 -0.69 9.42
C VAL A 125 -6.41 -1.35 10.57
N PRO A 126 -7.42 -2.19 10.26
CA PRO A 126 -8.20 -2.90 11.27
C PRO A 126 -7.44 -4.03 11.95
#